data_AF-A0A0P1BP88-F1
#
_entry.id   AF-A0A0P1BP88-F1
#
_cell.length_a   1.000
_cell.length_b   1.000
_cell.length_c   1.000
_cell.angle_alpha   90.00
_cell.angle_beta   90.00
_cell.angle_gamma   90.00
#
_symmetry.space_group_name_H-M   'P 1'
#
loop_
_entity.id
_entity.type
_entity.pdbx_description
1 polymer ?
#
loop_
_entity_poly.entity_id
_entity_poly.type
_entity_poly.pdbx_seq_one_letter_code
_entity_poly.pdbx_strand_id
1 'polypeptide(L)'
;MPKSSPTRNRRSNDQANDQHHQVPKPCHTCARVITPRAKWERNWDEIRFCSSSCKSQRPGKLVRWQASDSSEANFLATPSALSISTTHEADLFVTDLEAWVEAALFETAKKSAEGRLATCEDVEARLTGELDALAHNVAISTGQQEGPTIGADPDNCRQTRDHPLSSALRAPPGQRERVRRAARRLAILESSLWALARLQHITFKGHVQLFQRNKQLTSLEDVSFAKGPIGLHWNENDAVAPP
;
A
#
# COMPACT_ATOMS: atom_id res chain seq x y z
N MET A 1 -19.11 72.86 -12.01
CA MET A 1 -17.73 72.48 -11.63
C MET A 1 -17.62 70.96 -11.58
N PRO A 2 -16.94 70.30 -12.53
CA PRO A 2 -16.73 68.86 -12.48
C PRO A 2 -15.52 68.53 -11.57
N LYS A 3 -15.70 67.57 -10.67
CA LYS A 3 -14.66 67.06 -9.76
C LYS A 3 -13.79 66.06 -10.52
N SER A 4 -12.51 66.37 -10.69
CA SER A 4 -11.47 65.49 -11.20
C SER A 4 -11.21 64.35 -10.20
N SER A 5 -11.30 63.10 -10.68
CA SER A 5 -10.95 61.91 -9.90
C SER A 5 -9.45 61.59 -10.08
N PRO A 6 -8.73 61.17 -9.03
CA PRO A 6 -7.32 60.87 -9.13
C PRO A 6 -7.10 59.48 -9.74
N THR A 7 -6.28 59.42 -10.78
CA THR A 7 -5.84 58.20 -11.47
C THR A 7 -4.99 57.35 -10.53
N ARG A 8 -5.49 56.18 -10.14
CA ARG A 8 -4.74 55.20 -9.33
C ARG A 8 -3.63 54.59 -10.19
N ASN A 9 -2.39 54.94 -9.87
CA ASN A 9 -1.19 54.38 -10.47
C ASN A 9 -1.13 52.87 -10.17
N ARG A 10 -1.57 52.05 -11.13
CA ARG A 10 -1.47 50.59 -11.09
C ARG A 10 -0.01 50.26 -11.41
N ARG A 11 0.84 50.22 -10.38
CA ARG A 11 2.21 49.70 -10.49
C ARG A 11 2.08 48.27 -11.01
N SER A 12 2.47 48.07 -12.27
CA SER A 12 2.75 46.80 -12.91
C SER A 12 3.82 46.11 -12.08
N ASN A 13 3.38 45.24 -11.17
CA ASN A 13 4.25 44.30 -10.48
C ASN A 13 4.42 43.08 -11.40
N ASP A 14 4.94 43.32 -12.60
CA ASP A 14 5.44 42.31 -13.52
C ASP A 14 6.83 41.88 -13.04
N GLN A 15 6.92 41.44 -11.79
CA GLN A 15 8.03 40.61 -11.37
C GLN A 15 7.82 39.28 -12.09
N ALA A 16 8.52 39.14 -13.21
CA ALA A 16 8.80 37.89 -13.87
C ALA A 16 9.13 36.85 -12.80
N ASN A 17 8.11 36.03 -12.55
CA ASN A 17 8.11 34.95 -11.60
C ASN A 17 9.02 33.88 -12.19
N ASP A 18 10.31 34.02 -11.93
CA ASP A 18 11.34 33.03 -12.22
C ASP A 18 11.11 31.85 -11.26
N GLN A 19 9.99 31.17 -11.48
CA GLN A 19 9.60 29.94 -10.83
C GLN A 19 10.66 28.93 -11.20
N HIS A 20 11.63 28.73 -10.30
CA HIS A 20 12.44 27.52 -10.26
C HIS A 20 11.52 26.34 -10.51
N HIS A 21 11.60 25.77 -11.72
CA HIS A 21 10.75 24.70 -12.18
C HIS A 21 11.14 23.45 -11.40
N GLN A 22 10.55 23.29 -10.21
CA GLN A 22 10.84 22.20 -9.30
C GLN A 22 10.44 20.90 -9.99
N VAL A 23 11.44 20.05 -10.27
CA VAL A 23 11.23 18.74 -10.86
C VAL A 23 10.23 17.95 -9.98
N PRO A 24 9.15 17.39 -10.56
CA PRO A 24 8.20 16.57 -9.82
C PRO A 24 8.89 15.40 -9.12
N LYS A 25 8.60 15.20 -7.84
CA LYS A 25 9.16 14.10 -7.03
C LYS A 25 8.06 13.16 -6.53
N PRO A 26 8.29 11.84 -6.50
CA PRO A 26 7.33 10.91 -5.92
C PRO A 26 7.41 10.93 -4.39
N CYS A 27 6.28 10.79 -3.72
CA CYS A 27 6.22 10.56 -2.27
C CYS A 27 6.73 9.17 -1.92
N HIS A 28 7.71 9.05 -1.01
CA HIS A 28 8.28 7.75 -0.63
C HIS A 28 7.29 6.80 0.07
N THR A 29 6.13 7.28 0.52
CA THR A 29 5.09 6.44 1.16
C THR A 29 3.98 6.02 0.20
N CYS A 30 3.46 6.96 -0.58
CA CYS A 30 2.28 6.74 -1.39
C CYS A 30 2.53 6.80 -2.90
N ALA A 31 3.77 7.14 -3.30
CA ALA A 31 4.25 7.27 -4.67
C ALA A 31 3.37 8.17 -5.57
N ARG A 32 2.60 9.10 -4.97
CA ARG A 32 1.99 10.21 -5.70
C ARG A 32 2.98 11.35 -5.88
N VAL A 33 2.77 12.15 -6.91
CA VAL A 33 3.47 13.42 -7.14
C VAL A 33 3.35 14.31 -5.90
N ILE A 34 4.48 14.83 -5.43
CA ILE A 34 4.51 15.87 -4.42
C ILE A 34 4.25 17.19 -5.14
N THR A 35 3.13 17.83 -4.84
CA THR A 35 2.86 19.19 -5.34
C THR A 35 3.73 20.20 -4.61
N PRO A 36 4.48 21.06 -5.32
CA PRO A 36 5.20 22.19 -4.74
C PRO A 36 4.32 23.03 -3.81
N ARG A 37 4.89 23.51 -2.70
CA ARG A 37 4.23 24.42 -1.76
C ARG A 37 5.22 25.54 -1.42
N ALA A 38 4.74 26.77 -1.26
CA ALA A 38 5.58 27.93 -0.95
C ALA A 38 6.52 27.69 0.25
N LYS A 39 6.03 27.01 1.29
CA LYS A 39 6.82 26.68 2.48
C LYS A 39 7.99 25.70 2.25
N TRP A 40 8.05 25.06 1.09
CA TRP A 40 9.04 24.05 0.73
C TRP A 40 10.04 24.53 -0.33
N GLU A 41 9.86 25.73 -0.89
CA GLU A 41 10.72 26.25 -1.95
C GLU A 41 12.19 26.27 -1.54
N ARG A 42 12.47 26.62 -0.27
CA ARG A 42 13.84 26.73 0.26
C ARG A 42 14.52 25.38 0.52
N ASN A 43 13.75 24.30 0.64
CA ASN A 43 14.28 22.98 1.00
C ASN A 43 13.64 21.84 0.20
N TRP A 44 13.30 22.10 -1.06
CA TRP A 44 12.62 21.15 -1.96
C TRP A 44 13.35 19.81 -2.08
N ASP A 45 14.68 19.82 -1.96
CA ASP A 45 15.52 18.61 -2.04
C ASP A 45 15.42 17.69 -0.83
N GLU A 46 15.00 18.21 0.31
CA GLU A 46 14.78 17.44 1.53
C GLU A 46 13.37 16.82 1.61
N ILE A 47 12.43 17.29 0.78
CA ILE A 47 11.04 16.85 0.84
C ILE A 47 10.89 15.46 0.21
N ARG A 48 10.61 14.46 1.05
CA ARG A 48 10.38 13.05 0.65
C ARG A 48 8.93 12.60 0.71
N PHE A 49 8.06 13.37 1.37
CA PHE A 49 6.67 12.97 1.65
C PHE A 49 5.68 14.08 1.31
N CYS A 50 4.53 13.73 0.72
CA CYS A 50 3.50 14.71 0.35
C CYS A 50 2.67 15.25 1.53
N SER A 51 2.70 14.58 2.69
CA SER A 51 1.94 14.96 3.89
C SER A 51 2.54 14.40 5.18
N SER A 52 2.14 14.95 6.32
CA SER A 52 2.46 14.41 7.66
C SER A 52 1.89 12.99 7.85
N SER A 53 0.70 12.72 7.31
CA SER A 53 0.10 11.39 7.33
C SER A 53 0.94 10.37 6.56
N CYS A 54 1.45 10.71 5.37
CA CYS A 54 2.38 9.84 4.66
C CYS A 54 3.66 9.62 5.46
N LYS A 55 4.24 10.69 6.04
CA LYS A 55 5.42 10.56 6.91
C LYS A 55 5.20 9.59 8.08
N SER A 56 4.02 9.59 8.70
CA SER A 56 3.69 8.68 9.82
C SER A 56 3.22 7.28 9.41
N GLN A 57 2.88 7.08 8.13
CA GLN A 57 2.42 5.82 7.55
C GLN A 57 3.45 5.20 6.60
N ARG A 58 4.72 5.58 6.70
CA ARG A 58 5.80 4.95 5.93
C ARG A 58 5.86 3.43 6.21
N PRO A 59 6.30 2.62 5.22
CA PRO A 59 6.59 1.20 5.43
C PRO A 59 7.50 0.96 6.65
N GLY A 60 7.39 -0.21 7.28
CA GLY A 60 8.10 -0.54 8.53
C GLY A 60 7.19 -0.72 9.74
N LYS A 61 5.87 -0.65 9.59
CA LYS A 61 4.94 -0.89 10.71
C LYS A 61 4.71 -2.38 10.87
N LEU A 62 5.25 -2.91 11.96
CA LEU A 62 5.12 -4.31 12.32
C LEU A 62 3.76 -4.56 12.98
N VAL A 63 3.05 -5.56 12.47
CA VAL A 63 1.89 -6.16 13.12
C VAL A 63 2.36 -7.44 13.80
N ARG A 64 1.96 -7.62 15.06
CA ARG A 64 2.29 -8.80 15.85
C ARG A 64 1.03 -9.52 16.26
N TRP A 65 1.07 -10.85 16.25
CA TRP A 65 0.02 -11.70 16.78
C TRP A 65 0.63 -13.00 17.28
N GLN A 66 -0.09 -13.67 18.17
CA GLN A 66 0.28 -14.98 18.69
C GLN A 66 -0.68 -16.00 18.11
N ALA A 67 -0.14 -17.11 17.62
CA ALA A 67 -0.99 -18.25 17.33
C ALA A 67 -1.51 -18.84 18.63
N SER A 68 -2.80 -19.15 18.68
CA SER A 68 -3.34 -19.97 19.75
C SER A 68 -3.02 -21.45 19.56
N ASP A 69 -2.82 -21.90 18.31
CA ASP A 69 -2.62 -23.31 17.95
C ASP A 69 -1.66 -23.48 16.75
N SER A 70 -1.06 -24.66 16.63
CA SER A 70 -0.11 -25.06 15.57
C SER A 70 -0.68 -25.03 14.13
N SER A 71 -1.97 -24.72 13.93
CA SER A 71 -2.61 -24.59 12.61
C SER A 71 -2.26 -23.28 11.89
N GLU A 72 -1.82 -22.23 12.61
CA GLU A 72 -1.28 -21.01 11.99
C GLU A 72 0.06 -21.24 11.29
N ALA A 73 0.78 -22.33 11.60
CA ALA A 73 2.01 -22.68 10.91
C ALA A 73 1.79 -22.97 9.41
N ASN A 74 0.58 -23.41 9.01
CA ASN A 74 0.23 -23.61 7.59
C ASN A 74 0.03 -22.29 6.83
N PHE A 75 -0.20 -21.17 7.51
CA PHE A 75 -0.27 -19.84 6.87
C PHE A 75 1.08 -19.45 6.24
N LEU A 76 2.18 -19.91 6.84
CA LEU A 76 3.55 -19.73 6.35
C LEU A 76 3.80 -20.43 5.00
N ALA A 77 2.88 -21.28 4.52
CA ALA A 77 2.98 -21.92 3.22
C ALA A 77 2.47 -21.03 2.06
N THR A 78 1.85 -19.88 2.35
CA THR A 78 1.46 -18.94 1.28
C THR A 78 2.68 -18.14 0.80
N PRO A 79 2.83 -17.86 -0.50
CA PRO A 79 3.97 -17.09 -1.01
C PRO A 79 4.07 -15.67 -0.40
N SER A 80 2.93 -15.07 -0.03
CA SER A 80 2.88 -13.76 0.66
C SER A 80 3.46 -13.84 2.08
N ALA A 81 3.48 -15.03 2.69
CA ALA A 81 4.01 -15.27 4.02
C ALA A 81 5.54 -15.26 4.09
N LEU A 82 6.26 -15.14 2.96
CA LEU A 82 7.70 -14.86 2.95
C LEU A 82 8.06 -13.54 3.68
N SER A 83 7.07 -12.67 3.88
CA SER A 83 7.21 -11.42 4.67
C SER A 83 7.05 -11.62 6.18
N ILE A 84 6.62 -12.80 6.63
CA ILE A 84 6.31 -13.10 8.02
C ILE A 84 7.54 -13.73 8.66
N SER A 85 8.04 -13.09 9.71
CA SER A 85 9.05 -13.67 10.56
C SER A 85 8.38 -14.32 11.77
N THR A 86 8.79 -15.55 12.08
CA THR A 86 8.31 -16.30 13.25
C THR A 86 9.45 -16.44 14.25
N THR A 87 9.14 -16.24 15.53
CA THR A 87 10.08 -16.54 16.62
C THR A 87 9.68 -17.84 17.32
N HIS A 88 10.63 -18.78 17.43
CA HIS A 88 10.38 -20.17 17.83
C HIS A 88 10.09 -20.35 19.33
N GLU A 89 10.34 -19.33 20.16
CA GLU A 89 10.15 -19.42 21.62
C GLU A 89 8.72 -19.06 22.09
N ALA A 90 7.90 -18.40 21.27
CA ALA A 90 6.65 -17.78 21.76
C ALA A 90 5.46 -17.82 20.78
N ASP A 91 5.54 -18.61 19.69
CA ASP A 91 4.54 -18.61 18.61
C ASP A 91 4.10 -17.20 18.19
N LEU A 92 5.04 -16.26 18.30
CA LEU A 92 4.84 -14.86 18.03
C LEU A 92 5.24 -14.62 16.57
N PHE A 93 4.23 -14.22 15.79
CA PHE A 93 4.38 -13.85 14.41
C PHE A 93 4.49 -12.34 14.29
N VAL A 94 5.39 -11.92 13.40
CA VAL A 94 5.63 -10.51 13.12
C VAL A 94 5.70 -10.32 11.61
N THR A 95 4.96 -9.35 11.09
CA THR A 95 5.06 -8.97 9.68
C THR A 95 4.99 -7.47 9.49
N ASP A 96 5.68 -6.95 8.48
CA ASP A 96 5.48 -5.59 8.00
C ASP A 96 4.25 -5.57 7.09
N LEU A 97 3.21 -4.86 7.52
CA LEU A 97 1.94 -4.81 6.80
C LEU A 97 2.10 -4.33 5.35
N GLU A 98 2.97 -3.36 5.10
CA GLU A 98 3.16 -2.83 3.75
C GLU A 98 3.99 -3.79 2.88
N ALA A 99 4.91 -4.55 3.49
CA ALA A 99 5.68 -5.57 2.78
C ALA A 99 4.81 -6.78 2.41
N TRP A 100 3.90 -7.19 3.31
CA TRP A 100 2.92 -8.24 3.03
C TRP A 100 1.98 -7.85 1.87
N VAL A 101 1.48 -6.61 1.85
CA VAL A 101 0.66 -6.09 0.75
C VAL A 101 1.43 -6.06 -0.57
N GLU A 102 2.70 -5.61 -0.56
CA GLU A 102 3.55 -5.63 -1.75
C GLU A 102 3.85 -7.05 -2.24
N ALA A 103 4.09 -8.01 -1.34
CA ALA A 103 4.26 -9.42 -1.69
C ALA A 103 3.02 -9.98 -2.39
N ALA A 104 1.84 -9.74 -1.82
CA ALA A 104 0.57 -10.15 -2.42
C ALA A 104 0.37 -9.52 -3.81
N LEU A 105 0.74 -8.25 -3.97
CA LEU A 105 0.67 -7.55 -5.25
C LEU A 105 1.60 -8.17 -6.28
N PHE A 106 2.86 -8.38 -5.92
CA PHE A 106 3.88 -8.96 -6.78
C PHE A 106 3.47 -10.34 -7.30
N GLU A 107 3.01 -11.21 -6.40
CA GLU A 107 2.53 -12.55 -6.74
C GLU A 107 1.29 -12.52 -7.63
N THR A 108 0.40 -11.55 -7.41
CA THR A 108 -0.81 -11.38 -8.23
C THR A 108 -0.46 -10.86 -9.62
N ALA A 109 0.50 -9.94 -9.73
CA ALA A 109 1.00 -9.43 -11.00
C ALA A 109 1.73 -10.52 -11.82
N LYS A 110 2.48 -11.42 -11.15
CA LYS A 110 3.12 -12.58 -11.79
C LYS A 110 2.13 -13.61 -12.30
N LYS A 111 1.03 -13.84 -11.57
CA LYS A 111 -0.05 -14.76 -11.95
C LYS A 111 -0.98 -14.21 -13.03
N SER A 112 -0.72 -13.01 -13.55
CA SER A 112 -1.46 -12.46 -14.69
C SER A 112 -1.27 -13.37 -15.90
N ALA A 113 -2.20 -14.32 -16.07
CA ALA A 113 -2.20 -15.25 -17.19
C ALA A 113 -2.42 -14.50 -18.51
N GLU A 114 -1.87 -15.05 -19.59
CA GLU A 114 -2.08 -14.56 -20.95
C GLU A 114 -3.59 -14.39 -21.22
N GLY A 115 -4.04 -13.13 -21.38
CA GLY A 115 -5.43 -12.79 -21.72
C GLY A 115 -6.22 -12.03 -20.65
N ARG A 116 -5.79 -12.00 -19.38
CA ARG A 116 -6.42 -11.15 -18.34
C ARG A 116 -5.39 -10.50 -17.44
N LEU A 117 -5.33 -9.16 -17.49
CA LEU A 117 -4.55 -8.38 -16.52
C LEU A 117 -5.14 -8.55 -15.12
N ALA A 118 -4.30 -8.93 -14.17
CA ALA A 118 -4.66 -8.89 -12.75
C ALA A 118 -4.94 -7.44 -12.32
N THR A 119 -5.78 -7.22 -11.31
CA THR A 119 -6.12 -5.87 -10.84
C THR A 119 -5.76 -5.63 -9.38
N CYS A 120 -5.78 -4.38 -8.93
CA CYS A 120 -5.69 -4.06 -7.51
C CYS A 120 -6.82 -4.73 -6.71
N GLU A 121 -8.02 -4.82 -7.29
CA GLU A 121 -9.15 -5.51 -6.67
C GLU A 121 -8.90 -7.03 -6.51
N ASP A 122 -8.19 -7.67 -7.44
CA ASP A 122 -7.75 -9.06 -7.29
C ASP A 122 -6.79 -9.23 -6.09
N VAL A 123 -5.90 -8.25 -5.85
CA VAL A 123 -5.00 -8.23 -4.69
C VAL A 123 -5.78 -8.03 -3.40
N GLU A 124 -6.78 -7.14 -3.39
CA GLU A 124 -7.67 -6.94 -2.25
C GLU A 124 -8.39 -8.25 -1.89
N ALA A 125 -8.98 -8.92 -2.88
CA ALA A 125 -9.65 -10.21 -2.69
C ALA A 125 -8.69 -11.28 -2.16
N ARG A 126 -7.46 -11.33 -2.66
CA ARG A 126 -6.43 -12.26 -2.17
C ARG A 126 -6.08 -12.02 -0.70
N LEU A 127 -5.81 -10.77 -0.31
CA LEU A 127 -5.47 -10.43 1.08
C LEU A 127 -6.63 -10.79 2.03
N THR A 128 -7.87 -10.54 1.62
CA THR A 128 -9.04 -10.95 2.40
C THR A 128 -9.15 -12.47 2.50
N GLY A 129 -8.95 -13.21 1.40
CA GLY A 129 -8.94 -14.67 1.44
C GLY A 129 -7.82 -15.27 2.30
N GLU A 130 -6.64 -14.65 2.32
CA GLU A 130 -5.53 -15.00 3.22
C GLU A 130 -5.92 -14.78 4.70
N LEU A 131 -6.64 -13.70 5.02
CA LEU A 131 -7.16 -13.43 6.37
C LEU A 131 -8.31 -14.36 6.77
N ASP A 132 -9.19 -14.70 5.83
CA ASP A 132 -10.30 -15.62 6.09
C ASP A 132 -9.75 -17.02 6.35
N ALA A 133 -8.74 -17.46 5.59
CA ALA A 133 -8.06 -18.73 5.83
C ALA A 133 -7.42 -18.77 7.22
N LEU A 134 -6.82 -17.67 7.67
CA LEU A 134 -6.32 -17.53 9.06
C LEU A 134 -7.46 -17.70 10.07
N ALA A 135 -8.58 -17.01 9.89
CA ALA A 135 -9.70 -17.06 10.82
C ALA A 135 -10.37 -18.45 10.90
N HIS A 136 -10.49 -19.17 9.78
CA HIS A 136 -11.09 -20.51 9.74
C HIS A 136 -10.22 -21.56 10.46
N ASN A 137 -8.90 -21.45 10.38
CA ASN A 137 -7.99 -22.36 11.09
C ASN A 137 -8.08 -22.22 12.62
N VAL A 138 -8.42 -21.03 13.12
CA VAL A 138 -8.69 -20.79 14.55
C VAL A 138 -10.03 -21.42 14.99
N ALA A 139 -11.07 -21.33 14.15
CA ALA A 139 -12.40 -21.83 14.48
C ALA A 139 -12.50 -23.38 14.51
N ILE A 140 -11.74 -24.08 13.66
CA ILE A 140 -11.74 -25.56 13.63
C ILE A 140 -11.04 -26.15 14.87
N SER A 141 -10.04 -25.45 15.41
CA SER A 141 -9.27 -25.91 16.58
C SER A 141 -10.04 -25.77 17.90
N THR A 142 -11.04 -24.87 17.94
CA THR A 142 -11.91 -24.65 19.10
C THR A 142 -13.13 -25.56 19.15
N GLY A 143 -13.11 -26.68 18.42
CA GLY A 143 -14.15 -27.72 18.43
C GLY A 143 -14.35 -28.36 19.80
N GLN A 144 -15.03 -27.64 20.69
CA GLN A 144 -15.75 -28.19 21.82
C GLN A 144 -16.78 -29.18 21.29
N GLN A 145 -16.84 -30.34 21.95
CA GLN A 145 -17.99 -31.25 21.88
C GLN A 145 -19.28 -30.45 22.10
N GLU A 146 -20.13 -30.39 21.09
CA GLU A 146 -21.47 -29.86 21.21
C GLU A 146 -22.32 -30.82 22.05
N GLY A 147 -22.35 -30.59 23.36
CA GLY A 147 -23.42 -31.07 24.23
C GLY A 147 -24.66 -30.18 24.06
N PRO A 148 -25.87 -30.74 23.98
CA PRO A 148 -27.08 -29.96 23.74
C PRO A 148 -27.42 -29.16 25.00
N THR A 149 -26.99 -27.90 25.05
CA THR A 149 -27.38 -26.99 26.13
C THR A 149 -28.59 -26.19 25.66
N ILE A 150 -29.76 -26.65 26.08
CA ILE A 150 -31.04 -25.95 25.90
C ILE A 150 -31.01 -24.71 26.81
N GLY A 151 -31.06 -23.52 26.20
CA GLY A 151 -31.31 -22.25 26.89
C GLY A 151 -30.17 -21.23 26.83
N ALA A 152 -29.77 -20.81 25.63
CA ALA A 152 -28.90 -19.65 25.45
C ALA A 152 -29.59 -18.57 24.62
N ASP A 153 -29.61 -17.37 25.19
CA ASP A 153 -30.10 -16.11 24.67
C ASP A 153 -29.45 -15.77 23.30
N PRO A 154 -30.22 -15.55 22.22
CA PRO A 154 -29.67 -15.35 20.87
C PRO A 154 -28.91 -14.03 20.69
N ASP A 155 -28.97 -13.10 21.65
CA ASP A 155 -28.35 -11.77 21.54
C ASP A 155 -26.92 -11.67 22.11
N ASN A 156 -26.37 -12.74 22.70
CA ASN A 156 -24.99 -12.72 23.19
C ASN A 156 -23.98 -13.02 22.07
N CYS A 157 -23.72 -11.95 21.31
CA CYS A 157 -22.72 -11.80 20.26
C CYS A 157 -21.49 -12.69 20.40
N ARG A 158 -21.32 -13.62 19.44
CA ARG A 158 -20.00 -14.13 19.04
C ARG A 158 -19.13 -12.93 18.68
N GLN A 159 -18.37 -12.41 19.63
CA GLN A 159 -17.27 -11.49 19.35
C GLN A 159 -16.18 -12.29 18.65
N THR A 160 -16.32 -12.50 17.34
CA THR A 160 -15.21 -13.00 16.53
C THR A 160 -14.11 -11.95 16.63
N ARG A 161 -13.11 -12.23 17.45
CA ARG A 161 -11.94 -11.36 17.60
C ARG A 161 -11.31 -11.21 16.22
N ASP A 162 -11.48 -10.03 15.62
CA ASP A 162 -10.86 -9.70 14.34
C ASP A 162 -9.35 -9.94 14.46
N HIS A 163 -8.78 -10.72 13.53
CA HIS A 163 -7.33 -10.98 13.50
C HIS A 163 -6.55 -9.65 13.47
N PRO A 164 -5.42 -9.48 14.20
CA PRO A 164 -4.68 -8.22 14.24
C PRO A 164 -4.29 -7.67 12.86
N LEU A 165 -3.95 -8.54 11.90
CA LEU A 165 -3.70 -8.15 10.51
C LEU A 165 -4.94 -7.57 9.82
N SER A 166 -6.11 -8.16 10.06
CA SER A 166 -7.38 -7.69 9.50
C SER A 166 -7.69 -6.28 10.00
N SER A 167 -7.56 -6.05 11.30
CA SER A 167 -7.72 -4.72 11.91
C SER A 167 -6.70 -3.71 11.33
N ALA A 168 -5.43 -4.10 11.23
CA ALA A 168 -4.37 -3.25 10.70
C ALA A 168 -4.58 -2.88 9.22
N LEU A 169 -5.08 -3.82 8.41
CA LEU A 169 -5.36 -3.62 6.99
C LEU A 169 -6.53 -2.63 6.79
N ARG A 170 -7.58 -2.73 7.60
CA ARG A 170 -8.74 -1.81 7.59
C ARG A 170 -8.43 -0.43 8.19
N ALA A 171 -7.45 -0.32 9.09
CA ALA A 171 -7.04 0.96 9.68
C ALA A 171 -6.54 1.96 8.61
N PRO A 172 -6.65 3.29 8.84
CA PRO A 172 -6.24 4.30 7.87
C PRO A 172 -4.83 4.05 7.28
N PRO A 173 -4.68 4.10 5.95
CA PRO A 173 -5.61 4.67 4.96
C PRO A 173 -6.71 3.70 4.44
N GLY A 174 -6.79 2.48 4.99
CA GLY A 174 -7.69 1.42 4.52
C GLY A 174 -7.07 0.54 3.44
N GLN A 175 -7.58 -0.70 3.33
CA GLN A 175 -7.05 -1.77 2.47
C GLN A 175 -6.83 -1.33 1.02
N ARG A 176 -7.89 -0.82 0.38
CA ARG A 176 -7.85 -0.35 -1.01
C ARG A 176 -6.75 0.67 -1.26
N GLU A 177 -6.61 1.67 -0.39
CA GLU A 177 -5.58 2.68 -0.56
C GLU A 177 -4.19 2.12 -0.25
N ARG A 178 -4.03 1.15 0.67
CA ARG A 178 -2.74 0.46 0.89
C ARG A 178 -2.30 -0.31 -0.36
N VAL A 179 -3.20 -1.11 -0.95
CA VAL A 179 -2.92 -1.86 -2.19
C VAL A 179 -2.53 -0.89 -3.30
N ARG A 180 -3.28 0.21 -3.47
CA ARG A 180 -2.93 1.21 -4.49
C ARG A 180 -1.61 1.93 -4.18
N ARG A 181 -1.27 2.19 -2.91
CA ARG A 181 0.05 2.76 -2.54
C ARG A 181 1.17 1.78 -2.89
N ALA A 182 1.02 0.51 -2.54
CA ALA A 182 1.96 -0.55 -2.89
C ALA A 182 2.18 -0.64 -4.41
N ALA A 183 1.08 -0.66 -5.18
CA ALA A 183 1.13 -0.70 -6.64
C ALA A 183 1.98 0.44 -7.21
N ARG A 184 1.74 1.67 -6.73
CA ARG A 184 2.50 2.86 -7.17
C ARG A 184 3.97 2.80 -6.75
N ARG A 185 4.27 2.32 -5.53
CA ARG A 185 5.65 2.17 -5.08
C ARG A 185 6.44 1.21 -5.96
N LEU A 186 5.86 0.04 -6.23
CA LEU A 186 6.49 -1.00 -7.06
C LEU A 186 6.65 -0.59 -8.54
N ALA A 187 5.87 0.37 -9.01
CA ALA A 187 5.92 0.86 -10.38
C ALA A 187 6.81 2.10 -10.59
N ILE A 188 6.89 2.99 -9.58
CA ILE A 188 7.52 4.32 -9.72
C ILE A 188 8.80 4.47 -8.91
N LEU A 189 8.86 3.87 -7.71
CA LEU A 189 10.01 4.06 -6.83
C LEU A 189 11.11 3.05 -7.14
N GLU A 190 12.35 3.46 -6.85
CA GLU A 190 13.47 2.53 -6.80
C GLU A 190 13.21 1.37 -5.84
N SER A 191 13.75 0.20 -6.15
CA SER A 191 13.56 -1.02 -5.36
C SER A 191 13.99 -0.88 -3.91
N SER A 192 14.99 -0.03 -3.61
CA SER A 192 15.44 0.29 -2.25
C SER A 192 14.35 0.94 -1.37
N LEU A 193 13.34 1.55 -1.98
CA LEU A 193 12.23 2.23 -1.31
C LEU A 193 10.97 1.36 -1.20
N TRP A 194 10.99 0.14 -1.75
CA TRP A 194 9.90 -0.81 -1.60
C TRP A 194 9.82 -1.27 -0.13
N ALA A 195 8.61 -1.53 0.36
CA ALA A 195 8.45 -2.15 1.68
C ALA A 195 9.11 -3.54 1.72
N LEU A 196 9.06 -4.28 0.61
CA LEU A 196 9.71 -5.58 0.45
C LEU A 196 11.24 -5.53 0.60
N ALA A 197 11.91 -4.43 0.25
CA ALA A 197 13.36 -4.32 0.38
C ALA A 197 13.86 -4.35 1.83
N ARG A 198 12.95 -4.20 2.80
CA ARG A 198 13.24 -4.36 4.22
C ARG A 198 13.40 -5.83 4.63
N LEU A 199 12.90 -6.76 3.81
CA LEU A 199 13.08 -8.19 3.99
C LEU A 199 14.45 -8.56 3.42
N GLN A 200 15.42 -8.88 4.29
CA GLN A 200 16.85 -8.99 3.96
C GLN A 200 17.23 -10.10 2.96
N HIS A 201 16.26 -10.87 2.45
CA HIS A 201 16.51 -12.08 1.67
C HIS A 201 15.96 -12.06 0.24
N ILE A 202 15.36 -10.95 -0.21
CA ILE A 202 14.67 -10.94 -1.51
C ILE A 202 15.31 -9.93 -2.46
N THR A 203 15.95 -10.45 -3.52
CA THR A 203 16.40 -9.64 -4.66
C THR A 203 15.35 -9.76 -5.75
N PHE A 204 14.79 -8.63 -6.18
CA PHE A 204 13.79 -8.59 -7.24
C PHE A 204 14.45 -8.16 -8.55
N LYS A 205 14.23 -8.94 -9.62
CA LYS A 205 14.61 -8.57 -11.00
C LYS A 205 13.34 -8.29 -11.79
N GLY A 206 13.11 -7.03 -12.13
CA GLY A 206 11.91 -6.58 -12.84
C GLY A 206 11.16 -5.49 -12.09
N HIS A 207 10.02 -5.07 -12.64
CA HIS A 207 9.15 -4.06 -12.05
C HIS A 207 7.68 -4.33 -12.34
N VAL A 208 6.79 -3.76 -11.52
CA VAL A 208 5.35 -3.82 -11.76
C VAL A 208 4.98 -2.70 -12.74
N GLN A 209 4.32 -3.06 -13.83
CA GLN A 209 3.68 -2.12 -14.74
C GLN A 209 2.19 -1.97 -14.38
N LEU A 210 1.71 -0.74 -14.41
CA LEU A 210 0.32 -0.41 -14.11
C LEU A 210 -0.44 -0.08 -15.39
N PHE A 211 -1.68 -0.55 -15.48
CA PHE A 211 -2.54 -0.31 -16.63
C PHE A 211 -3.88 0.28 -16.20
N GLN A 212 -4.45 1.17 -16.99
CA GLN A 212 -5.81 1.68 -16.81
C GLN A 212 -6.48 1.78 -18.17
N ARG A 213 -7.61 1.06 -18.36
CA ARG A 213 -8.33 1.02 -19.65
C ARG A 213 -7.39 0.67 -20.83
N ASN A 214 -6.54 -0.34 -20.66
CA ASN A 214 -5.52 -0.78 -21.62
C ASN A 214 -4.38 0.23 -21.92
N LYS A 215 -4.35 1.39 -21.26
CA LYS A 215 -3.20 2.32 -21.32
C LYS A 215 -2.21 1.99 -20.20
N GLN A 216 -0.95 1.79 -20.53
CA GLN A 216 0.12 1.70 -19.53
C GLN A 216 0.33 3.07 -18.87
N LEU A 217 0.42 3.08 -17.54
CA LEU A 217 0.70 4.27 -16.74
C LEU A 217 2.21 4.35 -16.53
N THR A 218 2.89 5.18 -17.31
CA THR A 218 4.36 5.30 -17.31
C THR A 218 4.84 6.51 -16.51
N SER A 219 4.09 7.60 -16.51
CA SER A 219 4.49 8.82 -15.81
C SER A 219 4.06 8.83 -14.34
N LEU A 220 4.79 9.57 -13.50
CA LEU A 220 4.42 9.84 -12.13
C LEU A 220 3.01 10.46 -12.02
N GLU A 221 2.64 11.32 -12.97
CA GLU A 221 1.32 11.96 -13.00
C GLU A 221 0.21 10.98 -13.35
N ASP A 222 0.39 10.16 -14.40
CA ASP A 222 -0.57 9.12 -14.80
C ASP A 222 -0.90 8.22 -13.60
N VAL A 223 0.14 7.76 -12.90
CA VAL A 223 0.01 6.88 -11.74
C VAL A 223 -0.62 7.59 -10.53
N SER A 224 -0.34 8.88 -10.34
CA SER A 224 -0.87 9.68 -9.23
C SER A 224 -2.37 9.95 -9.34
N PHE A 225 -2.85 10.17 -10.56
CA PHE A 225 -4.22 10.59 -10.85
C PHE A 225 -5.11 9.45 -11.37
N ALA A 226 -4.60 8.23 -11.52
CA ALA A 226 -5.38 7.07 -11.91
C ALA A 226 -6.62 6.86 -11.02
N LYS A 227 -7.77 6.60 -11.65
CA LYS A 227 -9.08 6.43 -11.00
C LYS A 227 -9.73 5.12 -11.41
N GLY A 228 -10.45 4.48 -10.49
CA GLY A 228 -11.08 3.19 -10.76
C GLY A 228 -10.07 2.04 -10.82
N PRO A 229 -10.41 0.94 -11.52
CA PRO A 229 -9.60 -0.27 -11.57
C PRO A 229 -8.23 -0.01 -12.18
N ILE A 230 -7.19 -0.57 -11.55
CA ILE A 230 -5.80 -0.50 -12.02
C ILE A 230 -5.34 -1.94 -12.26
N GLY A 231 -5.00 -2.22 -13.51
CA GLY A 231 -4.38 -3.48 -13.94
C GLY A 231 -2.90 -3.53 -13.55
N LEU A 232 -2.40 -4.74 -13.33
CA LEU A 232 -1.07 -5.08 -12.85
C LEU A 232 -0.46 -6.08 -13.82
N HIS A 233 0.79 -5.84 -14.20
CA HIS A 233 1.58 -6.77 -14.98
C HIS A 233 3.02 -6.79 -14.44
N TRP A 234 3.59 -7.97 -14.29
CA TRP A 234 5.00 -8.10 -13.91
C TRP A 234 5.86 -8.19 -15.16
N ASN A 235 6.82 -7.28 -15.32
CA ASN A 235 7.81 -7.35 -16.38
C ASN A 235 9.16 -7.78 -15.80
N GLU A 236 9.61 -8.98 -16.17
CA GLU A 236 10.88 -9.58 -15.73
C GLU A 236 12.07 -9.19 -16.63
N ASN A 237 11.81 -8.68 -17.84
CA ASN A 237 12.83 -8.46 -18.87
C ASN A 237 13.49 -7.09 -18.83
N ASP A 238 12.93 -6.11 -18.11
CA ASP A 238 13.57 -4.80 -18.00
C ASP A 238 14.46 -4.75 -16.75
N ALA A 239 15.77 -4.89 -16.98
CA ALA A 239 16.76 -4.17 -16.19
C ALA A 239 16.58 -2.67 -16.47
N VAL A 240 15.55 -2.05 -15.89
CA VAL A 240 15.30 -0.61 -16.04
C VAL A 240 16.49 0.13 -15.44
N ALA A 241 17.30 0.76 -16.29
CA ALA A 241 18.17 1.84 -15.87
C ALA A 241 17.27 2.94 -15.26
N PRO A 242 17.57 3.45 -14.05
CA PRO A 242 16.72 4.44 -13.40
C PRO A 242 16.57 5.69 -14.30
N PRO A 243 15.42 6.38 -14.27
CA PRO A 243 15.19 7.61 -15.04
C PRO A 243 16.16 8.73 -14.65
#